data_AF-A0A7C0U435-F1
#
_entry.id   AF-A0A7C0U435-F1
#
_cell.length_a   1.000
_cell.length_b   1.000
_cell.length_c   1.000
_cell.angle_alpha   90.00
_cell.angle_beta   90.00
_cell.angle_gamma   90.00
#
_symmetry.space_group_name_H-M   'P 1'
#
loop_
_entity.id
_entity.type
_entity.pdbx_description
1 polymer ?
#
loop_
_entity_poly.entity_id
_entity_poly.type
_entity_poly.pdbx_seq_one_letter_code
_entity_poly.pdbx_strand_id
1 'polypeptide(L)'
;MKCRRCGKQAEVELRSHHAAFCRDCFFIFFRRQVERAIKRWRMFKPQDRILVAISGGKDSLSLWDILLNMGYKATGLYIDLKIDGFSEKAKEKVEKFAQERKSDLIIVDLEKEGIPIPKIIHYSGKEPCSICGQIKRYYFNRMAYEKNFHVLATGHNLDDETTRLLANLLRWQMTYLIDQA
;
A
#
# COMPACT_ATOMS: atom_id res chain seq x y z
N MET A 1 5.07 -12.77 -29.03
CA MET A 1 6.17 -11.85 -28.67
C MET A 1 7.11 -12.55 -27.70
N LYS A 2 8.43 -12.35 -27.83
CA LYS A 2 9.43 -13.00 -26.97
C LYS A 2 9.75 -12.13 -25.75
N CYS A 3 10.06 -12.78 -24.63
CA CYS A 3 10.55 -12.16 -23.41
C CYS A 3 11.90 -11.48 -23.70
N ARG A 4 11.99 -10.17 -23.42
CA ARG A 4 13.18 -9.35 -23.65
C ARG A 4 14.42 -9.88 -22.92
N ARG A 5 14.25 -10.55 -21.78
CA ARG A 5 15.36 -11.02 -20.95
C ARG A 5 15.83 -12.44 -21.29
N CYS A 6 14.91 -13.37 -21.54
CA CYS A 6 15.26 -14.80 -21.68
C CYS A 6 14.81 -15.44 -23.00
N GLY A 7 14.13 -14.71 -23.89
CA GLY A 7 13.70 -15.21 -25.21
C GLY A 7 12.50 -16.15 -25.22
N LYS A 8 12.04 -16.68 -24.06
CA LYS A 8 10.81 -17.48 -23.92
C LYS A 8 9.56 -16.69 -24.36
N GLN A 9 8.42 -17.36 -24.51
CA GLN A 9 7.15 -16.68 -24.77
C GLN A 9 6.83 -15.65 -23.66
N ALA A 10 6.49 -14.43 -24.05
CA ALA A 10 6.10 -13.40 -23.09
C ALA A 10 4.62 -13.56 -22.68
N GLU A 11 4.33 -13.26 -21.40
CA GLU A 11 2.98 -13.22 -20.81
C GLU A 11 2.54 -11.77 -20.53
N VAL A 12 3.49 -10.87 -20.25
CA VAL A 12 3.22 -9.47 -19.91
C VAL A 12 3.92 -8.55 -20.91
N GLU A 13 3.15 -7.71 -21.58
CA GLU A 13 3.65 -6.61 -22.42
C GLU A 13 3.64 -5.30 -21.62
N LEU A 14 4.77 -4.58 -21.63
CA LEU A 14 4.91 -3.25 -21.05
C LEU A 14 5.24 -2.25 -22.16
N ARG A 15 4.20 -1.69 -22.78
CA ARG A 15 4.31 -0.78 -23.93
C ARG A 15 5.11 0.48 -23.59
N SER A 16 4.88 1.06 -22.41
CA SER A 16 5.63 2.23 -21.91
C SER A 16 7.14 1.98 -21.76
N HIS A 17 7.55 0.71 -21.71
CA HIS A 17 8.96 0.30 -21.62
C HIS A 17 9.49 -0.31 -22.92
N HIS A 18 8.67 -0.35 -23.99
CA HIS A 18 8.95 -1.06 -25.24
C HIS A 18 9.54 -2.47 -24.97
N ALA A 19 8.90 -3.21 -24.07
CA ALA A 19 9.41 -4.50 -23.60
C ALA A 19 8.27 -5.47 -23.29
N ALA A 20 8.56 -6.77 -23.35
CA ALA A 20 7.68 -7.81 -22.85
C ALA A 20 8.47 -8.87 -22.10
N PHE A 21 7.82 -9.54 -21.15
CA PHE A 21 8.45 -10.49 -20.24
C PHE A 21 7.60 -11.76 -20.08
N CYS A 22 8.26 -12.90 -19.94
CA CYS A 22 7.61 -14.10 -19.36
C CYS A 22 7.41 -13.88 -17.86
N ARG A 23 6.56 -14.69 -17.20
CA ARG A 23 6.23 -14.56 -15.78
C ARG A 23 7.43 -14.35 -14.86
N ASP A 24 8.40 -15.26 -14.88
CA ASP A 24 9.57 -15.19 -13.98
C ASP A 24 10.43 -13.94 -14.22
N CYS A 25 10.58 -13.55 -15.49
CA CYS A 25 11.36 -12.37 -15.85
C CYS A 25 10.62 -11.08 -15.48
N PHE A 26 9.28 -11.08 -15.51
CA PHE A 26 8.48 -9.95 -15.08
C PHE A 26 8.65 -9.71 -13.57
N PHE A 27 8.60 -10.74 -12.73
CA PHE A 27 8.84 -10.58 -11.29
C PHE A 27 10.22 -10.01 -10.97
N ILE A 28 11.24 -10.43 -11.72
CA ILE A 28 12.60 -9.89 -11.55
C ILE A 28 12.68 -8.44 -12.03
N PHE A 29 12.00 -8.09 -13.12
CA PHE A 29 11.88 -6.70 -13.57
C PHE A 29 11.16 -5.85 -12.51
N PHE A 30 10.02 -6.30 -12.00
CA PHE A 30 9.21 -5.59 -11.00
C PHE A 30 10.00 -5.36 -9.70
N ARG A 31 10.63 -6.40 -9.16
CA ARG A 31 11.52 -6.30 -7.98
C ARG A 31 12.59 -5.23 -8.18
N ARG A 32 13.24 -5.20 -9.35
CA ARG A 32 14.29 -4.22 -9.67
C ARG A 32 13.73 -2.79 -9.77
N GLN A 33 12.51 -2.60 -10.25
CA GLN A 33 11.88 -1.27 -10.25
C GLN A 33 11.64 -0.77 -8.83
N VAL A 34 11.11 -1.62 -7.95
CA VAL A 34 10.88 -1.30 -6.53
C VAL A 34 12.21 -0.99 -5.85
N GLU A 35 13.23 -1.84 -6.01
CA GLU A 35 14.56 -1.62 -5.43
C GLU A 35 15.19 -0.32 -5.93
N ARG A 36 15.07 -0.01 -7.23
CA ARG A 36 15.56 1.23 -7.81
C ARG A 36 14.86 2.44 -7.23
N ALA A 37 13.54 2.39 -7.02
CA ALA A 37 12.78 3.48 -6.43
C ALA A 37 13.22 3.74 -4.98
N ILE A 38 13.29 2.68 -4.16
CA ILE A 38 13.74 2.76 -2.75
C ILE A 38 15.13 3.41 -2.67
N LYS A 39 16.08 2.95 -3.49
CA LYS A 39 17.46 3.50 -3.51
C LYS A 39 17.52 4.93 -4.02
N ARG A 40 16.85 5.23 -5.14
CA ARG A 40 16.87 6.56 -5.78
C ARG A 40 16.37 7.64 -4.82
N TRP A 41 15.27 7.36 -4.14
CA TRP A 41 14.60 8.31 -3.25
C TRP A 41 15.02 8.17 -1.79
N ARG A 42 15.99 7.29 -1.49
CA ARG A 42 16.50 7.04 -0.13
C ARG A 42 15.36 6.80 0.88
N MET A 43 14.34 6.04 0.45
CA MET A 43 13.08 5.90 1.21
C MET A 43 13.31 5.31 2.61
N PHE A 44 14.21 4.33 2.72
CA PHE A 44 14.57 3.67 3.97
C PHE A 44 15.82 2.79 3.79
N LYS A 45 16.37 2.33 4.92
CA LYS A 45 17.56 1.48 5.01
C LYS A 45 17.20 0.01 5.28
N PRO A 46 18.09 -0.96 4.96
CA PRO A 46 17.84 -2.39 5.18
C PRO A 46 17.47 -2.78 6.63
N GLN A 47 18.00 -2.07 7.61
CA GLN A 47 17.77 -2.34 9.03
C GLN A 47 16.46 -1.74 9.58
N ASP A 48 15.82 -0.83 8.84
CA ASP A 48 14.65 -0.11 9.31
C ASP A 48 13.47 -1.05 9.53
N ARG A 49 12.72 -0.81 10.61
CA ARG A 49 11.43 -1.48 10.84
C ARG A 49 10.36 -0.74 10.04
N ILE A 50 9.75 -1.44 9.08
CA ILE A 50 8.78 -0.88 8.14
C ILE A 50 7.39 -1.34 8.55
N LEU A 51 6.47 -0.39 8.73
CA LEU A 51 5.04 -0.66 8.89
C LEU A 51 4.37 -0.49 7.53
N VAL A 52 3.75 -1.55 7.02
CA VAL A 52 3.08 -1.51 5.71
C VAL A 52 1.57 -1.38 5.95
N ALA A 53 0.96 -0.30 5.49
CA ALA A 53 -0.49 -0.12 5.59
C ALA A 53 -1.22 -1.03 4.58
N ILE A 54 -1.94 -2.03 5.07
CA ILE A 54 -2.63 -3.06 4.28
C ILE A 54 -4.14 -2.81 4.29
N SER A 55 -4.75 -2.83 3.09
CA SER A 55 -6.21 -2.77 2.92
C SER A 55 -6.84 -4.12 2.55
N GLY A 56 -6.02 -5.14 2.26
CA GLY A 56 -6.44 -6.38 1.59
C GLY A 56 -6.49 -6.26 0.06
N GLY A 57 -6.24 -5.08 -0.48
CA GLY A 57 -6.11 -4.83 -1.92
C GLY A 57 -4.80 -5.33 -2.50
N LYS A 58 -4.78 -5.54 -3.83
CA LYS A 58 -3.62 -6.06 -4.57
C LYS A 58 -2.36 -5.24 -4.35
N ASP A 59 -2.46 -3.91 -4.30
CA ASP A 59 -1.30 -3.02 -4.29
C ASP A 59 -0.57 -3.10 -2.93
N SER A 60 -1.31 -2.97 -1.83
CA SER A 60 -0.75 -3.08 -0.48
C SER A 60 -0.20 -4.48 -0.17
N LEU A 61 -0.88 -5.55 -0.63
CA LEU A 61 -0.40 -6.92 -0.45
C LEU A 61 0.84 -7.20 -1.30
N SER A 62 0.89 -6.69 -2.54
CA SER A 62 2.07 -6.84 -3.41
C SER A 62 3.27 -6.06 -2.87
N LEU A 63 3.04 -4.87 -2.31
CA LEU A 63 4.07 -4.10 -1.63
C LEU A 63 4.63 -4.88 -0.42
N TRP A 64 3.75 -5.45 0.40
CA TRP A 64 4.20 -6.24 1.55
C TRP A 64 4.98 -7.48 1.11
N ASP A 65 4.46 -8.23 0.13
CA ASP A 65 5.12 -9.42 -0.43
C ASP A 65 6.53 -9.09 -0.95
N ILE A 66 6.67 -8.02 -1.75
CA ILE A 66 7.96 -7.69 -2.36
C ILE A 66 8.98 -7.23 -1.32
N LEU A 67 8.56 -6.48 -0.29
CA LEU A 67 9.44 -6.04 0.79
C LEU A 67 9.94 -7.23 1.62
N LEU A 68 9.06 -8.18 1.95
CA LEU A 68 9.44 -9.42 2.63
C LEU A 68 10.41 -10.26 1.79
N ASN A 69 10.12 -10.44 0.50
CA ASN A 69 11.00 -11.18 -0.43
C ASN A 69 12.36 -10.50 -0.66
N MET A 70 12.45 -9.19 -0.43
CA MET A 70 13.71 -8.44 -0.46
C MET A 70 14.49 -8.51 0.87
N GLY A 71 13.91 -9.11 1.91
CA GLY A 71 14.55 -9.29 3.22
C GLY A 71 14.37 -8.12 4.18
N TYR A 72 13.46 -7.18 3.91
CA TYR A 72 13.17 -6.09 4.84
C TYR A 72 12.33 -6.56 6.03
N LYS A 73 12.51 -5.89 7.18
CA LYS A 73 11.69 -6.10 8.39
C LYS A 73 10.35 -5.38 8.24
N ALA A 74 9.44 -5.99 7.49
CA ALA A 74 8.13 -5.41 7.16
C ALA A 74 6.99 -6.07 7.94
N THR A 75 6.31 -5.29 8.78
CA THR A 75 5.10 -5.70 9.52
C THR A 75 3.86 -5.11 8.86
N GLY A 76 2.82 -5.92 8.67
CA GLY A 76 1.54 -5.44 8.15
C GLY A 76 0.74 -4.69 9.20
N LEU A 77 0.05 -3.62 8.80
CA LEU A 77 -0.95 -2.92 9.60
C LEU A 77 -2.29 -2.95 8.86
N TYR A 78 -3.29 -3.60 9.45
CA TYR A 78 -4.67 -3.56 8.97
C TYR A 78 -5.53 -2.77 9.96
N ILE A 79 -6.33 -1.84 9.44
CA ILE A 79 -7.33 -1.11 10.22
C ILE A 79 -8.69 -1.68 9.86
N ASP A 80 -9.32 -2.36 10.81
CA ASP A 80 -10.66 -2.89 10.67
C ASP A 80 -11.68 -1.75 10.83
N LEU A 81 -12.23 -1.33 9.69
CA LEU A 81 -13.18 -0.21 9.59
C LEU A 81 -14.60 -0.56 10.07
N LYS A 82 -14.90 -1.85 10.29
CA LYS A 82 -16.23 -2.36 10.66
C LYS A 82 -17.31 -1.99 9.66
N ILE A 83 -16.98 -2.09 8.37
CA ILE A 83 -17.95 -1.95 7.28
C ILE A 83 -18.52 -3.33 6.98
N ASP A 84 -19.82 -3.50 7.19
CA ASP A 84 -20.51 -4.78 7.06
C ASP A 84 -20.27 -5.43 5.69
N GLY A 85 -19.97 -6.73 5.72
CA GLY A 85 -19.70 -7.54 4.51
C GLY A 85 -18.38 -7.25 3.78
N PHE A 86 -17.70 -6.13 4.06
CA PHE A 86 -16.43 -5.76 3.45
C PHE A 86 -15.24 -6.01 4.39
N SER A 87 -15.31 -5.50 5.62
CA SER A 87 -14.20 -5.54 6.57
C SER A 87 -13.81 -6.94 7.00
N GLU A 88 -14.78 -7.84 7.15
CA GLU A 88 -14.55 -9.25 7.52
C GLU A 88 -13.77 -9.99 6.43
N LYS A 89 -14.24 -9.93 5.18
CA LYS A 89 -13.57 -10.55 4.04
C LYS A 89 -12.16 -9.99 3.81
N ALA A 90 -12.00 -8.68 3.99
CA ALA A 90 -10.69 -8.04 3.88
C ALA A 90 -9.74 -8.50 5.01
N LYS A 91 -10.25 -8.62 6.24
CA LYS A 91 -9.49 -9.10 7.39
C LYS A 91 -9.02 -10.53 7.21
N GLU A 92 -9.92 -11.46 6.86
CA GLU A 92 -9.59 -12.86 6.59
C GLU A 92 -8.49 -13.00 5.54
N LYS A 93 -8.60 -12.22 4.45
CA LYS A 93 -7.59 -12.22 3.38
C LYS A 93 -6.22 -11.76 3.89
N VAL A 94 -6.17 -10.71 4.70
CA VAL A 94 -4.92 -10.17 5.25
C VAL A 94 -4.31 -11.12 6.28
N GLU A 95 -5.12 -11.72 7.15
CA GLU A 95 -4.67 -12.71 8.13
C GLU A 95 -4.10 -13.95 7.43
N LYS A 96 -4.81 -14.49 6.43
CA LYS A 96 -4.31 -15.60 5.63
C LYS A 96 -2.99 -15.25 4.94
N PHE A 97 -2.89 -14.07 4.34
CA PHE A 97 -1.66 -13.62 3.68
C PHE A 97 -0.49 -13.54 4.68
N ALA A 98 -0.72 -13.00 5.87
CA ALA A 98 0.29 -12.92 6.93
C ALA A 98 0.77 -14.31 7.37
N GLN A 99 -0.17 -15.25 7.56
CA GLN A 99 0.13 -16.64 7.93
C GLN A 99 0.97 -17.35 6.87
N GLU A 100 0.58 -17.25 5.59
CA GLU A 100 1.30 -17.88 4.48
C GLU A 100 2.73 -17.35 4.32
N ARG A 101 2.98 -16.10 4.71
CA ARG A 101 4.31 -15.48 4.66
C ARG A 101 5.06 -15.48 5.98
N LYS A 102 4.47 -16.06 7.04
CA LYS A 102 5.03 -16.08 8.41
C LYS A 102 5.49 -14.68 8.85
N SER A 103 4.67 -13.67 8.57
CA SER A 103 4.99 -12.27 8.84
C SER A 103 4.08 -11.72 9.93
N ASP A 104 4.61 -10.77 10.72
CA ASP A 104 3.85 -10.07 11.75
C ASP A 104 2.74 -9.22 11.15
N LEU A 105 1.56 -9.26 11.76
CA LEU A 105 0.39 -8.46 11.42
C LEU A 105 -0.16 -7.77 12.66
N ILE A 106 -0.38 -6.46 12.56
CA ILE A 106 -1.06 -5.66 13.56
C ILE A 106 -2.45 -5.33 13.03
N ILE A 107 -3.47 -5.62 13.84
CA ILE A 107 -4.86 -5.29 13.54
C ILE A 107 -5.34 -4.24 14.54
N VAL A 108 -5.79 -3.09 14.03
CA VAL A 108 -6.49 -2.07 14.82
C VAL A 108 -7.97 -2.24 14.58
N ASP A 109 -8.71 -2.55 15.64
CA ASP A 109 -10.16 -2.70 15.62
C ASP A 109 -10.81 -1.37 16.02
N LEU A 110 -11.43 -0.66 15.07
CA LEU A 110 -12.02 0.65 15.34
C LEU A 110 -13.27 0.60 16.24
N GLU A 111 -13.93 -0.55 16.35
CA GLU A 111 -15.03 -0.72 17.31
C GLU A 111 -14.49 -0.71 18.74
N LYS A 112 -13.33 -1.34 18.98
CA LYS A 112 -12.65 -1.31 20.28
C LYS A 112 -12.11 0.08 20.64
N GLU A 113 -11.78 0.89 19.64
CA GLU A 113 -11.42 2.29 19.82
C GLU A 113 -12.66 3.21 19.98
N GLY A 114 -13.89 2.66 19.95
CA GLY A 114 -15.13 3.42 20.13
C GLY A 114 -15.54 4.25 18.91
N ILE A 115 -14.90 4.05 17.76
CA ILE A 115 -15.06 4.87 16.55
C ILE A 115 -15.20 4.01 15.28
N PRO A 116 -16.19 3.10 15.20
CA PRO A 116 -16.45 2.36 13.97
C PRO A 116 -16.95 3.30 12.87
N ILE A 117 -16.46 3.12 11.64
CA ILE A 117 -16.69 4.07 10.53
C ILE A 117 -18.18 4.30 10.25
N PRO A 118 -19.05 3.26 10.16
CA PRO A 118 -20.47 3.49 9.89
C PRO A 118 -21.17 4.40 10.91
N LYS A 119 -20.85 4.26 12.20
CA LYS A 119 -21.43 5.11 13.25
C LYS A 119 -20.98 6.56 13.12
N ILE A 120 -19.69 6.80 12.87
CA ILE A 120 -19.17 8.18 12.74
C ILE A 120 -19.76 8.90 11.53
N ILE A 121 -19.89 8.19 10.41
CA ILE A 121 -20.50 8.75 9.21
C ILE A 121 -21.93 9.20 9.52
N HIS A 122 -22.71 8.33 10.18
CA HIS A 122 -24.08 8.63 10.57
C HIS A 122 -24.19 9.90 11.43
N TYR A 123 -23.30 10.09 12.41
CA TYR A 123 -23.34 11.25 13.30
C TYR A 123 -22.74 12.55 12.72
N SER A 124 -21.77 12.44 11.81
CA SER A 124 -21.00 13.60 11.34
C SER A 124 -21.63 14.36 10.19
N GLY A 125 -22.48 13.71 9.38
CA GLY A 125 -23.04 14.28 8.15
C GLY A 125 -22.00 14.59 7.05
N LYS A 126 -20.73 14.21 7.23
CA LYS A 126 -19.66 14.42 6.25
C LYS A 126 -19.58 13.26 5.28
N GLU A 127 -18.92 13.50 4.14
CA GLU A 127 -18.67 12.45 3.15
C GLU A 127 -17.92 11.25 3.75
N PRO A 128 -18.44 10.02 3.59
CA PRO A 128 -17.87 8.78 4.13
C PRO A 128 -16.36 8.62 3.93
N CYS A 129 -15.89 8.89 2.71
CA CYS A 129 -14.50 8.68 2.31
C CYS A 129 -13.55 9.71 2.94
N SER A 130 -14.03 10.92 3.25
CA SER A 130 -13.23 11.97 3.87
C SER A 130 -12.83 11.59 5.30
N ILE A 131 -13.81 11.13 6.10
CA ILE A 131 -13.60 10.69 7.48
C ILE A 131 -12.76 9.42 7.54
N CYS A 132 -13.11 8.41 6.72
CA CYS A 132 -12.35 7.16 6.67
C CYS A 132 -10.87 7.41 6.35
N GLY A 133 -10.58 8.32 5.39
CA GLY A 133 -9.22 8.71 5.06
C GLY A 133 -8.48 9.36 6.23
N GLN A 134 -9.14 10.27 6.96
CA GLN A 134 -8.55 10.97 8.11
C GLN A 134 -8.23 9.98 9.26
N ILE A 135 -9.18 9.12 9.61
CA ILE A 135 -9.02 8.14 10.68
C ILE A 135 -7.91 7.15 10.34
N LYS A 136 -7.87 6.62 9.11
CA LYS A 136 -6.80 5.73 8.68
C LYS A 136 -5.43 6.36 8.83
N ARG A 137 -5.24 7.60 8.34
CA ARG A 137 -3.94 8.30 8.45
C ARG A 137 -3.53 8.54 9.89
N TYR A 138 -4.48 8.87 10.77
CA TYR A 138 -4.21 9.00 12.21
C TYR A 138 -3.66 7.70 12.79
N TYR A 139 -4.34 6.57 12.56
CA TYR A 139 -3.89 5.28 13.09
C TYR A 139 -2.62 4.77 12.42
N PHE A 140 -2.39 5.03 11.14
CA PHE A 140 -1.12 4.69 10.51
C PHE A 140 0.05 5.35 11.24
N ASN A 141 -0.08 6.66 11.52
CA ASN A 141 0.96 7.41 12.21
C ASN A 141 1.08 7.01 13.70
N ARG A 142 -0.05 6.90 14.40
CA ARG A 142 -0.09 6.49 15.82
C ARG A 142 0.55 5.12 16.03
N MET A 143 0.18 4.12 15.22
CA MET A 143 0.73 2.77 15.34
C MET A 143 2.20 2.72 14.97
N ALA A 144 2.64 3.49 13.97
CA ALA A 144 4.06 3.60 13.63
C ALA A 144 4.87 4.17 14.80
N TYR A 145 4.37 5.24 15.42
CA TYR A 145 5.00 5.91 16.55
C TYR A 145 5.02 5.02 17.80
N GLU A 146 3.86 4.55 18.29
CA GLU A 146 3.73 3.79 19.54
C GLU A 146 4.52 2.46 19.51
N LYS A 147 4.66 1.84 18.34
CA LYS A 147 5.37 0.55 18.19
C LYS A 147 6.81 0.70 17.67
N ASN A 148 7.34 1.92 17.62
CA ASN A 148 8.71 2.24 17.22
C ASN A 148 9.09 1.71 15.83
N PHE A 149 8.22 1.96 14.84
CA PHE A 149 8.54 1.79 13.43
C PHE A 149 9.25 3.03 12.90
N HIS A 150 10.19 2.82 11.99
CA HIS A 150 11.00 3.91 11.42
C HIS A 150 10.32 4.50 10.18
N VAL A 151 9.52 3.69 9.49
CA VAL A 151 8.97 3.98 8.16
C VAL A 151 7.54 3.44 8.07
N LEU A 152 6.64 4.25 7.53
CA LEU A 152 5.31 3.82 7.08
C LEU A 152 5.32 3.71 5.55
N ALA A 153 5.01 2.53 5.02
CA ALA A 153 4.90 2.27 3.59
C ALA A 153 3.43 2.09 3.19
N THR A 154 3.04 2.70 2.07
CA THR A 154 1.68 2.60 1.51
C THR A 154 1.76 2.13 0.06
N GLY A 155 0.74 1.38 -0.39
CA GLY A 155 0.71 0.76 -1.73
C GLY A 155 0.23 1.67 -2.86
N HIS A 156 0.45 2.98 -2.82
CA HIS A 156 0.07 3.87 -3.92
C HIS A 156 0.95 3.60 -5.15
N ASN A 157 0.33 3.49 -6.31
CA ASN A 157 0.99 3.23 -7.59
C ASN A 157 1.00 4.48 -8.50
N LEU A 158 1.54 4.34 -9.71
CA LEU A 158 1.67 5.46 -10.65
C LEU A 158 0.32 6.08 -11.02
N ASP A 159 -0.72 5.27 -11.21
CA ASP A 159 -2.06 5.72 -11.56
C ASP A 159 -2.69 6.52 -10.40
N ASP A 160 -2.45 6.10 -9.15
CA ASP A 160 -2.91 6.84 -7.97
C ASP A 160 -2.29 8.24 -7.91
N GLU A 161 -0.97 8.34 -8.06
CA GLU A 161 -0.24 9.61 -7.97
C GLU A 161 -0.57 10.54 -9.14
N THR A 162 -0.67 10.01 -10.36
CA THR A 162 -1.02 10.79 -11.55
C THR A 162 -2.48 11.26 -11.51
N THR A 163 -3.41 10.41 -11.07
CA THR A 163 -4.82 10.80 -10.85
C THR A 163 -4.91 11.88 -9.81
N ARG A 164 -4.15 11.77 -8.70
CA ARG A 164 -4.15 12.78 -7.65
C ARG A 164 -3.57 14.11 -8.12
N LEU A 165 -2.44 14.07 -8.83
CA LEU A 165 -1.81 15.26 -9.41
C LEU A 165 -2.79 15.98 -10.37
N LEU A 166 -3.41 15.23 -11.27
CA LEU A 166 -4.38 15.79 -12.22
C LEU A 166 -5.59 16.42 -11.50
N ALA A 167 -6.15 15.74 -10.51
CA ALA A 167 -7.28 16.26 -9.74
C ALA A 167 -6.93 17.54 -8.98
N ASN A 168 -5.74 17.61 -8.39
CA ASN A 168 -5.25 18.80 -7.69
C ASN A 168 -5.03 19.97 -8.66
N LEU A 169 -4.47 19.70 -9.85
CA LEU A 169 -4.26 20.69 -10.90
C LEU A 169 -5.58 21.29 -11.38
N LEU A 170 -6.57 20.45 -11.72
CA LEU A 170 -7.88 20.90 -12.22
C LEU A 170 -8.66 21.74 -11.21
N ARG A 171 -8.40 21.56 -9.91
CA ARG A 171 -9.06 22.25 -8.81
C ARG A 171 -8.21 23.36 -8.19
N TRP A 172 -7.05 23.68 -8.78
CA TRP A 172 -6.11 24.67 -8.26
C TRP A 172 -5.79 24.50 -6.77
N GLN A 173 -5.59 23.24 -6.35
CA GLN A 173 -5.30 22.89 -4.96
C GLN A 173 -3.84 23.16 -4.63
N MET A 174 -3.47 24.45 -4.56
CA MET A 174 -2.08 24.91 -4.46
C MET A 174 -1.33 24.30 -3.27
N THR A 175 -1.99 24.12 -2.12
CA THR A 175 -1.38 23.49 -0.95
C THR A 175 -0.85 22.10 -1.25
N TYR A 176 -1.61 21.27 -1.99
CA TYR A 176 -1.15 19.94 -2.36
C TYR A 176 -0.15 19.96 -3.51
N LEU A 177 -0.27 20.90 -4.44
CA LEU A 177 0.63 20.99 -5.59
C LEU A 177 2.06 21.37 -5.20
N ILE A 178 2.23 22.21 -4.16
CA ILE A 178 3.56 22.56 -3.63
C ILE A 178 4.30 21.31 -3.15
N ASP A 179 3.60 20.39 -2.49
CA ASP A 179 4.18 19.14 -2.00
C ASP A 179 4.42 18.10 -3.12
N GLN A 180 3.87 18.33 -4.32
CA GLN A 180 3.97 17.45 -5.49
C GLN A 180 4.93 17.96 -6.56
N ALA A 181 5.52 19.15 -6.38
CA ALA A 181 6.48 19.77 -7.30
C ALA A 181 7.91 19.27 -7.05
#